data_AF-A0A7X9G661-F1
#
_entry.id   AF-A0A7X9G661-F1
#
_cell.length_a   1.000
_cell.length_b   1.000
_cell.length_c   1.000
_cell.angle_alpha   90.00
_cell.angle_beta   90.00
_cell.angle_gamma   90.00
#
_symmetry.space_group_name_H-M   'P 1'
#
loop_
_entity.id
_entity.type
_entity.pdbx_description
1 polymer ?
#
loop_
_entity_poly.entity_id
_entity_poly.type
_entity_poly.pdbx_seq_one_letter_code
_entity_poly.pdbx_strand_id
1 'polypeptide(L)'
;MAASLFAELEKRGMQKLVISGISLQQNFYRHIGFQVAGEPVNENGVTFFPMIGDLPAILKANPAWQKFRPHAPSTIAHTEA
;
A
#
# COMPACT_ATOMS: atom_id res chain seq x y z
N MET A 1 8.96 -4.47 -6.10
CA MET A 1 9.00 -5.19 -4.80
C MET A 1 7.90 -4.71 -3.85
N ALA A 2 7.76 -3.41 -3.56
CA ALA A 2 6.68 -2.92 -2.67
C ALA A 2 5.25 -3.19 -3.20
N ALA A 3 5.01 -2.94 -4.49
CA ALA A 3 3.69 -3.11 -5.11
C ALA A 3 3.13 -4.54 -5.02
N SER A 4 3.98 -5.56 -5.21
CA SER A 4 3.57 -6.97 -5.11
C SER A 4 3.24 -7.37 -3.68
N LEU A 5 3.96 -6.83 -2.68
CA LEU A 5 3.62 -7.02 -1.27
C LEU A 5 2.28 -6.38 -0.96
N PHE A 6 2.07 -5.11 -1.34
CA PHE A 6 0.83 -4.39 -1.05
C PHE A 6 -0.39 -5.05 -1.68
N ALA A 7 -0.26 -5.55 -2.91
CA ALA A 7 -1.33 -6.30 -3.56
C ALA A 7 -1.63 -7.64 -2.88
N GLU A 8 -0.61 -8.37 -2.42
CA GLU A 8 -0.82 -9.61 -1.66
C GLU A 8 -1.47 -9.34 -0.29
N LEU A 9 -1.11 -8.23 0.37
CA LEU A 9 -1.76 -7.83 1.63
C LEU A 9 -3.23 -7.46 1.41
N GLU A 10 -3.53 -6.68 0.37
CA GLU A 10 -4.92 -6.35 -0.03
C GLU A 10 -5.73 -7.61 -0.35
N LYS A 11 -5.16 -8.54 -1.10
CA LYS A 11 -5.79 -9.84 -1.41
C LYS A 11 -6.12 -10.65 -0.16
N ARG A 12 -5.33 -10.53 0.91
CA ARG A 12 -5.59 -11.17 2.21
C ARG A 12 -6.61 -10.42 3.07
N GLY A 13 -7.21 -9.36 2.55
CA GLY A 13 -8.24 -8.56 3.23
C GLY A 13 -7.68 -7.42 4.08
N MET A 14 -6.37 -7.15 4.04
CA MET A 14 -5.82 -5.99 4.74
C MET A 14 -6.11 -4.71 3.95
N GLN A 15 -6.75 -3.75 4.62
CA GLN A 15 -7.13 -2.47 3.99
C GLN A 15 -6.17 -1.34 4.36
N LYS A 16 -5.67 -1.33 5.59
CA LYS A 16 -4.75 -0.30 6.09
C LYS A 16 -3.40 -0.91 6.40
N LEU A 17 -2.34 -0.20 6.04
CA LEU A 17 -0.97 -0.54 6.42
C LEU A 17 -0.35 0.62 7.19
N VAL A 18 0.21 0.31 8.36
CA VAL A 18 1.05 1.23 9.12
C VAL A 18 2.51 0.82 8.90
N ILE A 19 3.33 1.78 8.51
CA ILE A 19 4.75 1.58 8.25
C ILE A 19 5.55 2.69 8.93
N SER A 20 6.80 2.42 9.26
CA SER A 20 7.74 3.43 9.73
C SER A 20 8.91 3.50 8.76
N GLY A 21 9.27 4.71 8.34
CA GLY A 21 10.40 4.93 7.43
C GLY A 21 11.27 6.11 7.86
N ILE A 22 12.52 6.11 7.43
CA ILE A 22 13.43 7.26 7.59
C ILE A 22 13.09 8.38 6.59
N SER A 23 13.69 9.57 6.71
CA SER A 23 13.34 10.76 5.89
C SER A 23 13.28 10.50 4.37
N LEU A 24 14.23 9.76 3.81
CA LEU A 24 14.24 9.40 2.39
C LEU A 24 13.01 8.56 2.01
N GLN A 25 12.62 7.63 2.88
CA GLN A 25 11.49 6.73 2.68
C GLN A 25 10.16 7.45 2.91
N GLN A 26 10.11 8.43 3.82
CA GLN A 26 8.91 9.24 4.05
C GLN A 26 8.44 9.92 2.76
N ASN A 27 9.35 10.53 2.01
CA ASN A 27 9.02 11.18 0.74
C ASN A 27 8.46 10.19 -0.28
N PHE A 28 9.08 9.02 -0.39
CA PHE A 28 8.58 7.94 -1.24
C PHE A 28 7.17 7.51 -0.83
N TYR A 29 6.94 7.26 0.46
CA TYR A 29 5.65 6.80 0.97
C TYR A 29 4.55 7.85 0.78
N ARG A 30 4.86 9.14 0.99
CA ARG A 30 3.94 10.24 0.66
C ARG A 30 3.59 10.28 -0.82
N HIS A 31 4.58 10.11 -1.69
CA HIS A 31 4.38 10.16 -3.13
C HIS A 31 3.41 9.07 -3.63
N ILE A 32 3.45 7.88 -3.03
CA ILE A 32 2.59 6.76 -3.43
C ILE A 32 1.23 6.76 -2.72
N GLY A 33 0.99 7.68 -1.76
CA GLY A 33 -0.32 7.88 -1.13
C GLY A 33 -0.42 7.57 0.37
N PHE A 34 0.69 7.28 1.06
CA PHE A 34 0.68 7.21 2.53
C PHE A 34 0.64 8.61 3.14
N GLN A 35 0.08 8.71 4.35
CA GLN A 35 -0.02 9.93 5.14
C GLN A 35 0.72 9.77 6.46
N VAL A 36 1.17 10.87 7.06
CA VAL A 36 1.82 10.86 8.37
C VAL A 36 0.80 10.44 9.43
N ALA A 37 1.19 9.49 10.28
CA ALA A 37 0.33 8.86 11.28
C ALA A 37 0.65 9.30 12.73
N GLY A 38 1.52 10.30 12.90
CA GLY A 38 1.91 10.83 14.21
C GLY A 38 3.22 11.61 14.15
N GLU A 39 3.72 11.97 15.34
CA GLU A 39 5.00 12.66 15.48
C GLU A 39 6.19 11.77 15.09
N PRO A 40 7.28 12.35 14.55
CA PRO A 40 8.50 11.60 14.30
C PRO A 40 9.10 11.06 15.60
N VAL A 41 9.60 9.82 15.55
CA VAL A 41 10.26 9.16 16.68
C VAL A 41 11.76 9.19 16.46
N ASN A 42 12.51 9.71 17.43
CA ASN A 42 13.96 9.70 17.39
C ASN A 42 14.50 8.55 18.24
N GLU A 43 15.25 7.64 17.62
CA GLU A 43 15.83 6.49 18.29
C GLU A 43 17.25 6.28 17.77
N ASN A 44 18.24 6.24 18.66
CA ASN A 44 19.66 6.03 18.34
C ASN A 44 20.21 6.97 17.25
N GLY A 45 19.78 8.23 17.24
CA GLY A 45 20.19 9.23 16.24
C GLY A 45 19.51 9.10 14.87
N VAL A 46 18.53 8.20 14.73
CA VAL A 46 17.72 8.04 13.52
C VAL A 46 16.32 8.56 13.78
N THR A 47 15.81 9.39 12.86
CA THR A 47 14.42 9.87 12.88
C THR A 47 13.53 8.97 12.03
N PHE A 48 12.51 8.41 12.66
CA PHE A 48 11.50 7.55 12.06
C PHE A 48 10.18 8.30 11.92
N PHE A 49 9.54 8.15 10.78
CA PHE A 49 8.26 8.77 10.47
C PHE A 49 7.19 7.70 10.35
N PRO A 50 6.28 7.58 11.32
CA PRO A 50 5.15 6.66 11.22
C PRO A 50 4.19 7.17 10.14
N MET A 51 3.77 6.26 9.26
CA MET A 51 2.93 6.53 8.11
C MET A 51 1.81 5.49 8.01
N ILE A 52 0.64 5.92 7.56
CA ILE A 52 -0.52 5.07 7.32
C ILE A 52 -1.01 5.20 5.88
N GLY A 53 -1.40 4.09 5.27
CA GLY A 53 -1.87 4.05 3.90
C GLY A 53 -3.08 3.14 3.74
N ASP A 54 -4.03 3.57 2.92
CA ASP A 54 -5.12 2.73 2.42
C ASP A 54 -4.64 1.94 1.19
N LEU A 55 -4.50 0.63 1.33
CA LEU A 55 -3.92 -0.23 0.31
C LEU A 55 -4.74 -0.22 -1.00
N PRO A 56 -6.08 -0.35 -0.99
CA PRO A 56 -6.86 -0.25 -2.22
C PRO A 56 -6.68 1.08 -2.96
N ALA A 57 -6.70 2.22 -2.23
CA ALA A 57 -6.50 3.53 -2.82
C ALA A 57 -5.09 3.70 -3.38
N ILE A 58 -4.06 3.28 -2.64
CA ILE A 58 -2.67 3.32 -3.07
C ILE A 58 -2.47 2.49 -4.34
N LEU A 59 -2.97 1.26 -4.38
CA LEU A 59 -2.87 0.39 -5.57
C LEU A 59 -3.63 0.96 -6.77
N LYS A 60 -4.77 1.63 -6.54
CA LYS A 60 -5.58 2.28 -7.59
C LYS A 60 -4.89 3.53 -8.16
N ALA A 61 -4.29 4.35 -7.30
CA ALA A 61 -3.69 5.64 -7.65
C ALA A 61 -2.35 5.52 -8.39
N ASN A 62 -1.74 4.33 -8.42
CA ASN A 62 -0.44 4.07 -9.05
C ASN A 62 -0.61 3.16 -10.29
N PRO A 63 -0.77 3.70 -11.52
CA PRO A 63 -1.07 2.92 -12.73
C PRO A 63 -0.08 1.79 -13.02
N ALA A 64 1.22 2.03 -12.79
CA ALA A 64 2.27 1.03 -12.97
C ALA A 64 2.11 -0.19 -12.04
N TRP A 65 1.30 -0.07 -10.99
CA TRP A 65 1.09 -1.11 -9.98
C TRP A 65 -0.20 -1.90 -10.19
N GLN A 66 -1.09 -1.47 -11.09
CA GLN A 66 -2.35 -2.17 -11.33
C GLN A 66 -2.17 -3.61 -11.81
N LYS A 67 -1.07 -3.90 -12.54
CA LYS A 67 -0.71 -5.26 -12.96
C LYS A 67 -0.51 -6.26 -11.81
N PHE A 68 -0.29 -5.77 -10.58
CA PHE A 68 -0.15 -6.61 -9.40
C PHE A 68 -1.48 -6.84 -8.68
N ARG A 69 -2.53 -6.05 -8.97
CA ARG A 69 -3.85 -6.30 -8.38
C ARG A 69 -4.39 -7.61 -8.93
N PRO A 70 -4.99 -8.46 -8.08
CA PRO A 70 -5.72 -9.60 -8.59
C PRO A 70 -6.81 -9.08 -9.54
N HIS A 71 -6.84 -9.59 -10.77
CA HIS A 71 -7.99 -9.39 -11.63
C HIS A 71 -9.20 -9.93 -10.85
N ALA A 72 -10.22 -9.11 -10.66
CA ALA A 72 -11.47 -9.60 -10.11
C ALA A 72 -11.85 -10.86 -10.91
N PRO A 73 -12.24 -11.97 -10.26
CA PRO A 73 -12.66 -13.14 -10.99
C PRO A 73 -13.78 -12.70 -11.92
N SER A 74 -13.53 -12.74 -13.22
CA SER A 74 -14.57 -12.56 -14.21
C SER A 74 -15.61 -13.62 -13.87
N THR A 75 -16.75 -13.19 -13.35
CA THR A 75 -17.94 -14.04 -13.26
C THR A 75 -18.33 -14.33 -14.70
N ILE A 76 -17.73 -15.36 -15.29
CA ILE A 76 -18.28 -16.00 -16.46
C ILE A 76 -19.57 -16.60 -15.95
N ALA A 77 -20.69 -15.93 -16.24
CA ALA A 77 -22.00 -16.51 -16.07
C ALA A 77 -22.03 -17.74 -16.97
N HIS A 78 -21.78 -18.91 -16.39
CA HIS A 78 -22.20 -20.18 -16.97
C HIS A 78 -23.72 -20.19 -16.88
N THR A 79 -24.38 -19.67 -17.91
CA THR A 79 -25.75 -20.07 -18.20
C THR A 79 -25.62 -21.34 -19.04
N GLU A 80 -25.64 -22.48 -18.35
CA GLU A 80 -25.84 -23.79 -18.96
C GLU A 80 -27.25 -23.89 -19.57
N ALA A 81 -27.29 -24.47 -20.77
CA ALA A 81 -28.38 -25.16 -21.48
C ALA A 81 -29.73 -24.44 -21.69
#